data_AF-A0ABD5N4Z1-F1
#
_entry.id   AF-A0ABD5N4Z1-F1
#
_cell.length_a   1.000
_cell.length_b   1.000
_cell.length_c   1.000
_cell.angle_alpha   90.00
_cell.angle_beta   90.00
_cell.angle_gamma   90.00
#
_symmetry.space_group_name_H-M   'P 1'
#
loop_
_entity.id
_entity.type
_entity.pdbx_description
1 polymer ?
#
loop_
_entity_poly.entity_id
_entity_poly.type
_entity_poly.pdbx_seq_one_letter_code
_entity_poly.pdbx_strand_id
1 'polypeptide(L)' 'MKYEDPEEELDEKLEEEVVGICDGCGIEVDETEATTCPICGAIYHEWCKKDVCKRCGTAWLVPELFD' A
#
# COMPACT_ATOMS: atom_id res chain seq x y z
N MET A 1 -27.60 36.00 -14.73
CA MET A 1 -26.39 35.69 -13.97
C MET A 1 -26.83 34.96 -12.73
N LYS A 2 -26.73 33.63 -12.74
CA LYS A 2 -26.81 32.84 -11.52
C LYS A 2 -25.36 32.68 -11.08
N TYR A 3 -25.03 33.17 -9.89
CA TYR A 3 -23.74 32.91 -9.30
C TYR A 3 -23.76 31.45 -8.86
N GLU A 4 -22.92 30.64 -9.48
CA GLU A 4 -22.64 29.26 -9.06
C GLU A 4 -21.76 29.35 -7.81
N ASP A 5 -22.20 28.66 -6.76
CA ASP A 5 -21.64 28.71 -5.43
C ASP A 5 -20.37 27.83 -5.38
N PRO A 6 -19.18 28.39 -5.07
CA PRO A 6 -17.92 27.66 -5.12
C PRO A 6 -17.70 26.65 -3.97
N GLU A 7 -18.64 26.53 -3.02
CA GLU A 7 -18.51 25.62 -1.88
C GLU A 7 -18.96 24.17 -2.19
N GLU A 8 -19.51 23.89 -3.37
CA GLU A 8 -20.01 22.54 -3.76
C GLU A 8 -18.91 21.59 -4.29
N GLU A 9 -17.66 22.05 -4.42
CA GLU A 9 -16.53 21.32 -5.06
C GLU A 9 -15.49 20.76 -4.06
N LEU A 10 -15.78 20.69 -2.75
CA LEU A 10 -14.81 20.28 -1.71
C LEU A 10 -15.17 18.97 -0.98
N ASP A 11 -16.16 18.24 -1.48
CA ASP A 11 -16.48 16.86 -1.05
C ASP A 11 -15.88 15.82 -2.02
N GLU A 12 -14.78 16.17 -2.70
CA GLU A 12 -13.80 15.19 -3.22
C GLU A 12 -13.17 14.46 -2.04
N LYS A 13 -13.95 13.55 -1.48
CA LYS A 13 -13.52 12.48 -0.60
C LYS A 13 -12.31 11.84 -1.27
N LEU A 14 -11.09 12.09 -0.77
CA LEU A 14 -9.88 11.39 -1.23
C LEU A 14 -10.21 9.89 -1.18
N GLU A 15 -10.51 9.32 -2.34
CA GLU A 15 -10.65 7.88 -2.48
C GLU A 15 -9.23 7.36 -2.28
N GLU A 16 -8.94 6.82 -1.10
CA GLU A 16 -7.65 6.19 -0.81
C GLU A 16 -7.38 5.17 -1.93
N GLU A 17 -6.41 5.48 -2.79
CA GLU A 17 -6.23 4.75 -4.04
C GLU A 17 -5.75 3.35 -3.69
N VAL A 18 -6.62 2.35 -3.89
CA VAL A 18 -6.30 0.95 -3.63
C VAL A 18 -5.28 0.49 -4.65
N VAL A 19 -4.05 0.23 -4.19
CA VAL A 19 -2.96 -0.21 -5.06
C VAL A 19 -2.97 -1.72 -5.34
N GLY A 20 -3.66 -2.51 -4.50
CA GLY A 20 -3.80 -3.94 -4.73
C GLY A 20 -4.34 -4.74 -3.54
N ILE A 21 -4.16 -6.06 -3.60
CA ILE A 21 -4.56 -7.01 -2.55
C ILE A 21 -3.30 -7.54 -1.87
N CYS A 22 -3.30 -7.53 -0.54
CA CYS A 22 -2.20 -8.05 0.27
C CYS A 22 -2.04 -9.56 0.08
N ASP A 23 -0.89 -10.01 -0.43
CA ASP A 23 -0.50 -11.42 -0.53
C ASP A 23 -0.32 -12.09 0.86
N GLY A 24 -0.41 -11.31 1.95
CA GLY A 24 -0.25 -11.76 3.33
C GLY A 24 -1.55 -12.09 4.05
N CYS A 25 -2.60 -11.29 3.86
CA CYS A 25 -3.88 -11.37 4.56
C CYS A 25 -5.11 -11.38 3.63
N GLY A 26 -4.95 -11.04 2.34
CA GLY A 26 -6.03 -11.04 1.35
C GLY A 26 -6.95 -9.82 1.37
N ILE A 27 -6.60 -8.78 2.12
CA ILE A 27 -7.35 -7.52 2.21
C ILE A 27 -6.73 -6.48 1.25
N GLU A 28 -7.54 -5.54 0.78
CA GLU A 28 -7.10 -4.37 0.01
C GLU A 28 -6.02 -3.57 0.75
N VAL A 29 -5.10 -3.01 -0.02
CA VAL A 29 -3.96 -2.21 0.44
C VAL A 29 -4.04 -0.86 -0.26
N ASP A 30 -4.06 0.22 0.50
CA ASP A 30 -3.92 1.58 -0.02
C ASP A 30 -2.45 1.96 -0.25
N GLU A 31 -2.23 3.06 -0.97
CA GLU A 31 -0.89 3.56 -1.28
C GLU A 31 -0.04 3.91 -0.05
N THR A 32 -0.65 4.24 1.09
CA THR A 32 0.06 4.74 2.27
C THR A 32 0.72 3.61 3.07
N GLU A 33 0.14 2.41 3.05
CA GLU A 33 0.66 1.24 3.76
C GLU A 33 1.20 0.14 2.83
N ALA A 34 1.24 0.37 1.52
CA ALA A 34 1.70 -0.60 0.54
C ALA A 34 3.22 -0.81 0.53
N THR A 35 3.64 -2.03 0.88
CA THR A 35 4.99 -2.52 0.69
C THR A 35 5.04 -3.57 -0.42
N THR A 36 5.87 -3.33 -1.43
CA THR A 36 6.04 -4.27 -2.56
C THR A 36 7.32 -5.08 -2.43
N CYS A 37 7.24 -6.39 -2.67
CA CYS A 37 8.40 -7.27 -2.72
C CYS A 37 9.30 -6.91 -3.91
N PRO A 38 10.57 -6.52 -3.69
CA PRO A 38 11.45 -6.09 -4.77
C PRO A 38 11.81 -7.22 -5.75
N ILE A 39 11.54 -8.48 -5.40
CA ILE A 39 11.88 -9.65 -6.22
C ILE A 39 10.71 -10.13 -7.07
N CYS A 40 9.50 -10.22 -6.49
CA CYS A 40 8.35 -10.82 -7.16
C CYS A 40 7.16 -9.89 -7.37
N GLY A 41 7.23 -8.65 -6.87
CA GLY A 41 6.14 -7.68 -6.98
C GLY A 41 4.94 -7.96 -6.08
N ALA A 42 5.02 -8.92 -5.15
CA ALA A 42 3.96 -9.18 -4.18
C ALA A 42 3.69 -7.95 -3.31
N ILE A 43 2.42 -7.63 -3.06
CA ILE A 43 2.00 -6.45 -2.31
C ILE A 43 1.61 -6.89 -0.89
N TYR A 44 2.01 -6.13 0.11
CA TYR A 44 1.67 -6.38 1.51
C TYR A 44 1.37 -5.06 2.21
N HIS A 45 0.48 -5.10 3.21
CA HIS A 45 0.46 -4.05 4.23
C HIS A 45 1.80 -4.02 4.98
N GLU A 46 2.22 -2.85 5.44
CA GLU A 46 3.43 -2.68 6.26
C GLU A 46 3.42 -3.63 7.48
N TRP A 47 2.27 -3.76 8.16
CA TRP A 47 2.09 -4.66 9.31
C TRP A 47 2.01 -6.15 8.95
N CYS A 48 1.77 -6.47 7.67
CA CYS A 48 1.83 -7.85 7.15
C CYS A 48 3.23 -8.27 6.74
N LYS A 49 4.15 -7.32 6.55
CA LYS A 49 5.55 -7.59 6.21
C LYS A 49 6.21 -8.41 7.34
N LYS A 50 6.73 -9.58 6.98
CA LYS A 50 7.52 -10.45 7.87
C LYS A 50 8.99 -10.39 7.48
N ASP A 51 9.83 -11.23 8.09
CA ASP A 51 11.25 -11.33 7.71
C ASP A 51 11.44 -11.89 6.29
N VAL A 52 10.46 -12.67 5.80
CA VAL A 52 10.47 -13.27 4.45
C VAL A 52 9.17 -13.00 3.69
N CYS A 53 9.27 -12.86 2.37
CA CYS A 53 8.12 -12.76 1.48
C CYS A 53 7.40 -14.11 1.41
N LYS A 54 6.09 -14.13 1.70
CA LYS A 54 5.31 -15.39 1.67
C LYS A 54 5.16 -15.96 0.27
N ARG A 55 5.26 -15.12 -0.77
CA ARG A 55 5.08 -15.52 -2.17
C ARG A 55 6.34 -16.13 -2.79
N CYS A 56 7.50 -15.49 -2.63
CA CYS A 56 8.75 -15.95 -3.25
C CYS A 56 9.81 -16.46 -2.25
N GLY A 57 9.58 -16.33 -0.94
CA GLY A 57 10.52 -16.77 0.10
C GLY A 57 11.73 -15.86 0.29
N THR A 58 11.89 -14.79 -0.49
CA THR A 58 13.02 -13.87 -0.34
C THR A 58 12.93 -13.13 1.00
N ALA A 59 14.05 -13.06 1.72
CA ALA A 59 14.16 -12.24 2.91
C ALA A 59 13.96 -10.76 2.56
N TRP A 60 13.18 -10.04 3.37
CA TRP A 60 13.11 -8.59 3.35
C TRP A 60 14.36 -8.07 4.07
N LEU A 61 15.52 -8.21 3.42
CA LEU A 61 16.79 -7.82 4.01
C LEU A 61 16.72 -6.34 4.41
N VAL A 62 16.74 -6.08 5.72
CA VAL A 62 17.25 -4.84 6.26
C VAL A 62 18.78 -4.93 6.17
N PRO A 63 19.47 -4.06 5.42
CA PRO A 63 20.91 -4.15 5.22
C PRO A 63 21.78 -3.99 6.50
N GLU A 64 21.19 -3.69 7.66
CA GLU A 64 21.93 -3.16 8.81
C GLU A 64 22.20 -4.15 9.96
N LEU A 65 22.07 -5.47 9.74
CA LEU A 65 22.25 -6.49 10.79
C LEU A 65 23.36 -7.51 10.52
N PHE A 66 24.39 -7.10 9.78
CA PHE A 66 25.66 -7.82 9.70
C PHE A 66 26.79 -6.95 10.26
N ASP A 67 26.93 -6.92 11.59
CA ASP A 67 28.19 -6.61 12.29
C ASP A 67 28.34 -7.54 13.50
#